data_AF-A0A0B1Q6I6-F1
#
_entry.id   AF-A0A0B1Q6I6-F1
#
_cell.length_a   1.000
_cell.length_b   1.000
_cell.length_c   1.000
_cell.angle_alpha   90.00
_cell.angle_beta   90.00
_cell.angle_gamma   90.00
#
_symmetry.space_group_name_H-M   'P 1'
#
loop_
_entity.id
_entity.type
_entity.pdbx_description
1 polymer ?
#
loop_
_entity_poly.entity_id
_entity_poly.type
_entity_poly.pdbx_seq_one_letter_code
_entity_poly.pdbx_strand_id
1 'polypeptide(L)'
;MLGAVLGWIIAAFFIANGLVNLYGPETMRTAFFRWGFPRWFHLVNGAIQILIGVLILLPASRMIGLSLGVALSAAILIVLFRQRELRHALPCLTLLASLLVAAWEQSLR
;
A
#
# COMPACT_ATOMS: atom_id res chain seq x y z
N MET A 1 5.57 4.79 21.84
CA MET A 1 6.05 3.46 21.40
C MET A 1 5.16 2.86 20.31
N LEU A 2 3.83 2.95 20.44
CA LEU A 2 2.83 2.41 19.49
C LEU A 2 3.06 2.83 18.02
N GLY A 3 3.13 4.13 17.70
CA GLY A 3 3.33 4.58 16.31
C GLY A 3 4.66 4.16 15.66
N ALA A 4 5.70 3.89 16.46
CA ALA A 4 6.92 3.33 15.90
C ALA A 4 6.67 1.89 15.44
N VAL A 5 6.14 1.04 16.34
CA VAL A 5 5.79 -0.36 16.05
C VAL A 5 4.81 -0.45 14.87
N LEU A 6 3.78 0.39 14.87
CA LEU A 6 2.80 0.45 13.78
C LEU A 6 3.46 0.82 12.44
N GLY A 7 4.36 1.80 12.43
CA GLY A 7 5.14 2.16 11.25
C GLY A 7 5.97 0.98 10.70
N TRP A 8 6.63 0.21 11.57
CA TRP A 8 7.37 -0.99 11.17
C TRP A 8 6.45 -2.06 10.57
N ILE A 9 5.29 -2.30 11.17
CA ILE A 9 4.30 -3.27 10.66
C ILE A 9 3.78 -2.83 9.28
N ILE A 10 3.42 -1.56 9.14
CA ILE A 10 2.96 -0.99 7.86
C ILE A 10 4.05 -1.10 6.79
N ALA A 11 5.30 -0.76 7.14
CA ALA A 11 6.42 -0.88 6.21
C ALA A 11 6.62 -2.33 5.75
N ALA A 12 6.61 -3.28 6.68
CA ALA A 12 6.73 -4.70 6.36
C ALA A 12 5.58 -5.17 5.44
N PHE A 13 4.36 -4.71 5.69
CA PHE A 13 3.21 -5.03 4.84
C PHE A 13 3.39 -4.50 3.41
N PHE A 14 3.81 -3.24 3.25
CA PHE A 14 4.09 -2.64 1.94
C PHE A 14 5.24 -3.36 1.21
N ILE A 15 6.32 -3.70 1.91
CA ILE A 15 7.45 -4.43 1.33
C ILE A 15 7.00 -5.82 0.87
N ALA A 16 6.30 -6.56 1.72
CA ALA A 16 5.81 -7.90 1.38
C ALA A 16 4.86 -7.88 0.17
N ASN A 17 3.90 -6.95 0.14
CA ASN A 17 3.00 -6.81 -1.01
C ASN A 17 3.76 -6.34 -2.25
N GLY A 18 4.73 -5.44 -2.11
CA GLY A 18 5.60 -5.00 -3.20
C GLY A 18 6.36 -6.17 -3.83
N LEU A 19 6.93 -7.06 -3.01
CA LEU A 19 7.61 -8.27 -3.49
C LEU A 19 6.66 -9.21 -4.23
N VAL A 20 5.44 -9.43 -3.71
CA VAL A 20 4.42 -10.23 -4.40
C VAL A 20 4.04 -9.62 -5.75
N ASN A 21 3.92 -8.30 -5.82
CA ASN A 21 3.65 -7.58 -7.05
C ASN A 21 4.80 -7.70 -8.06
N LEU A 22 6.04 -7.60 -7.61
CA LEU A 22 7.22 -7.78 -8.46
C LEU A 22 7.35 -9.21 -8.99
N TYR A 23 7.05 -10.21 -8.16
CA TYR A 23 6.97 -11.61 -8.60
C TYR A 23 5.87 -11.81 -9.66
N GLY A 24 4.75 -11.11 -9.52
CA GLY A 24 3.68 -11.05 -10.53
C GLY A 24 2.99 -12.38 -10.79
N PRO A 25 2.31 -13.00 -9.79
CA PRO A 25 1.49 -14.19 -10.00
C PRO A 25 0.49 -14.00 -11.15
N GLU A 26 0.21 -15.07 -11.90
CA GLU A 26 -0.71 -15.00 -13.04
C GLU A 26 -2.11 -14.51 -12.64
N THR A 27 -2.61 -14.93 -11.47
CA THR A 27 -3.88 -14.47 -10.89
C THR A 27 -3.91 -12.95 -10.74
N MET A 28 -2.81 -12.35 -10.27
CA MET A 28 -2.67 -10.90 -10.10
C MET A 28 -2.57 -10.17 -11.44
N ARG A 29 -1.75 -10.67 -12.37
CA ARG A 29 -1.61 -10.07 -13.71
C ARG A 29 -2.93 -10.08 -14.48
N THR A 30 -3.70 -11.16 -14.32
CA THR A 30 -5.04 -11.29 -14.90
C THR A 30 -6.05 -10.37 -14.22
N ALA A 31 -5.95 -10.15 -12.91
CA ALA A 31 -6.77 -9.17 -12.20
C ALA A 31 -6.48 -7.74 -12.67
N PHE A 32 -5.21 -7.34 -12.77
CA PHE A 32 -4.83 -6.02 -13.30
C PHE A 32 -5.36 -5.81 -14.72
N PHE A 33 -5.24 -6.82 -15.58
CA PHE A 33 -5.78 -6.75 -16.94
C PHE A 33 -7.30 -6.58 -16.96
N ARG A 34 -8.04 -7.33 -16.12
CA ARG A 34 -9.50 -7.15 -15.95
C ARG A 34 -9.85 -5.76 -15.43
N TRP A 35 -9.00 -5.18 -14.58
CA TRP A 35 -9.20 -3.83 -14.05
C TRP A 35 -8.87 -2.71 -15.04
N GLY A 36 -8.42 -3.04 -16.26
CA GLY A 36 -8.07 -2.09 -17.32
C GLY A 36 -6.61 -1.65 -17.31
N PHE A 37 -5.76 -2.24 -16.47
CA PHE A 37 -4.33 -1.94 -16.43
C PHE A 37 -3.53 -2.87 -17.35
N PRO A 38 -2.39 -2.40 -17.90
CA PRO A 38 -1.48 -3.26 -18.64
C PRO A 38 -0.97 -4.44 -17.79
N ARG A 39 -0.69 -5.58 -18.43
CA ARG A 39 -0.16 -6.78 -17.74
C ARG A 39 1.19 -6.62 -17.07
N TRP A 40 1.91 -5.51 -17.31
CA TRP A 40 3.18 -5.16 -16.66
C TRP A 40 2.99 -4.22 -15.45
N PHE A 41 1.78 -3.69 -15.23
CA PHE A 41 1.51 -2.70 -14.19
C PHE A 41 1.80 -3.23 -12.78
N HIS A 42 1.74 -4.55 -12.55
CA HIS A 42 2.18 -5.17 -11.30
C HIS A 42 3.64 -4.81 -10.94
N LEU A 43 4.53 -4.61 -11.93
CA LEU A 43 5.92 -4.20 -11.66
C LEU A 43 5.98 -2.77 -11.09
N VAL A 44 5.23 -1.83 -11.69
CA VAL A 44 5.16 -0.45 -11.21
C VAL A 44 4.49 -0.38 -9.86
N ASN A 45 3.36 -1.05 -9.69
CA ASN A 45 2.67 -1.12 -8.40
C ASN A 45 3.55 -1.77 -7.32
N GLY A 46 4.35 -2.77 -7.68
CA GLY A 46 5.33 -3.39 -6.79
C GLY A 46 6.43 -2.43 -6.37
N ALA A 47 7.07 -1.76 -7.33
CA ALA A 47 8.13 -0.80 -7.08
C ALA A 47 7.67 0.36 -6.17
N ILE A 48 6.47 0.90 -6.42
CA ILE A 48 5.88 1.97 -5.58
C ILE A 48 5.67 1.48 -4.15
N GLN A 49 5.15 0.26 -3.96
CA GLN A 49 4.94 -0.29 -2.62
C GLN A 49 6.26 -0.55 -1.87
N ILE A 50 7.29 -1.07 -2.55
CA ILE A 50 8.64 -1.19 -1.95
C ILE A 50 9.15 0.19 -1.53
N LEU A 51 9.07 1.19 -2.41
CA LEU A 51 9.50 2.55 -2.12
C LEU A 51 8.77 3.13 -0.90
N ILE A 52 7.44 2.99 -0.84
CA ILE A 52 6.64 3.42 0.33
C ILE A 52 7.14 2.74 1.60
N GLY A 53 7.31 1.42 1.58
CA GLY A 53 7.80 0.67 2.73
C GLY A 53 9.18 1.14 3.20
N VAL A 54 10.13 1.34 2.28
CA VAL A 54 11.47 1.85 2.58
C VAL A 54 11.42 3.26 3.16
N LEU A 55 10.60 4.15 2.60
CA LEU A 55 10.45 5.52 3.11
C LEU A 55 9.90 5.53 4.54
N ILE A 56 8.99 4.61 4.89
CA ILE A 56 8.44 4.48 6.24
C ILE A 56 9.49 3.98 7.25
N LEU A 57 10.41 3.10 6.83
CA LEU A 57 11.48 2.59 7.70
C LEU A 57 12.43 3.72 8.13
N LEU A 58 12.73 4.64 7.24
CA LEU A 58 13.65 5.75 7.47
C LEU A 58 12.96 6.88 8.27
N PRO A 59 13.39 7.20 9.51
CA PRO A 59 12.73 8.20 10.34
C PRO A 59 12.58 9.57 9.68
N ALA A 60 13.59 10.00 8.92
CA ALA A 60 13.62 11.30 8.25
C ALA A 60 12.59 11.44 7.12
N SER A 61 12.20 10.34 6.47
CA SER A 61 11.25 10.35 5.35
C SER A 61 9.92 9.67 5.66
N ARG A 62 9.71 9.24 6.91
CA ARG A 62 8.57 8.40 7.28
C ARG A 62 7.22 9.05 6.97
N MET A 63 7.09 10.36 7.21
CA MET A 63 5.84 11.07 6.89
C MET A 63 5.54 11.04 5.39
N ILE A 64 6.56 11.20 4.54
CA ILE A 64 6.42 11.10 3.07
C ILE A 64 5.94 9.70 2.70
N GLY A 65 6.54 8.66 3.28
CA GLY A 65 6.13 7.27 3.07
C GLY A 65 4.68 7.02 3.49
N LEU A 66 4.26 7.52 4.65
CA LEU A 66 2.87 7.39 5.13
C LEU A 66 1.88 8.11 4.20
N SER A 67 2.18 9.34 3.77
CA SER A 67 1.33 10.10 2.84
C SER A 67 1.18 9.39 1.49
N LEU A 68 2.27 8.88 0.93
CA LEU A 68 2.23 8.08 -0.31
C LEU A 68 1.45 6.78 -0.11
N GLY A 69 1.61 6.12 1.04
CA GLY A 69 0.82 4.95 1.42
C GLY A 69 -0.68 5.23 1.44
N VAL A 70 -1.10 6.33 2.06
CA VAL A 70 -2.50 6.77 2.08
C VAL A 70 -3.03 7.00 0.67
N ALA A 71 -2.28 7.74 -0.16
CA ALA A 71 -2.68 8.04 -1.53
C ALA A 71 -2.83 6.76 -2.38
N LEU A 72 -1.88 5.82 -2.26
CA LEU A 72 -1.94 4.55 -2.96
C LEU A 72 -3.10 3.68 -2.49
N SER A 73 -3.31 3.54 -1.18
CA SER A 73 -4.43 2.79 -0.62
C SER A 73 -5.78 3.36 -1.05
N ALA A 74 -5.92 4.69 -1.09
CA ALA A 74 -7.13 5.34 -1.59
C ALA A 74 -7.36 5.05 -3.09
N ALA A 75 -6.30 5.13 -3.92
CA ALA A 75 -6.39 4.79 -5.33
C ALA A 75 -6.81 3.33 -5.55
N ILE A 76 -6.25 2.39 -4.77
CA ILE A 76 -6.63 0.97 -4.82
C ILE A 76 -8.10 0.79 -4.43
N LEU A 77 -8.58 1.43 -3.37
CA LEU A 77 -10.00 1.35 -2.98
C LEU A 77 -10.92 1.86 -4.09
N ILE A 78 -10.59 2.98 -4.74
CA ILE A 78 -11.36 3.52 -5.87
C ILE A 78 -11.45 2.47 -7.00
N VAL A 79 -10.34 1.80 -7.32
CA VAL A 79 -10.35 0.71 -8.31
C VAL A 79 -11.23 -0.45 -7.85
N LEU A 80 -11.10 -0.91 -6.61
CA LEU A 80 -11.90 -2.03 -6.08
C LEU A 80 -13.41 -1.72 -6.08
N PHE A 81 -13.81 -0.50 -5.72
CA PHE A 81 -15.21 -0.06 -5.77
C PHE A 81 -15.72 0.01 -7.20
N ARG A 82 -14.94 0.56 -8.14
CA ARG A 82 -15.29 0.59 -9.57
C ARG A 82 -15.50 -0.81 -10.16
N GLN A 83 -14.68 -1.76 -9.73
CA GLN A 83 -14.70 -3.14 -10.19
C GLN A 83 -15.66 -4.04 -9.39
N ARG A 84 -16.33 -3.50 -8.35
CA ARG A 84 -17.22 -4.22 -7.43
C ARG A 84 -16.57 -5.42 -6.70
N GLU A 85 -15.25 -5.40 -6.56
CA GLU A 85 -14.45 -6.45 -5.91
C GLU A 85 -14.32 -6.22 -4.39
N LEU A 86 -15.46 -6.29 -3.68
CA LEU A 86 -15.53 -5.94 -2.25
C LEU A 86 -14.77 -6.90 -1.33
N ARG A 87 -14.41 -8.09 -1.81
CA ARG A 87 -13.64 -9.09 -1.04
C ARG A 87 -12.28 -8.56 -0.57
N HIS A 88 -11.67 -7.66 -1.35
CA HIS A 88 -10.37 -7.07 -1.04
C HIS A 88 -10.50 -5.67 -0.41
N ALA A 89 -11.72 -5.15 -0.26
CA ALA A 89 -11.94 -3.82 0.28
C ALA A 89 -11.65 -3.76 1.79
N LEU A 90 -12.04 -4.80 2.55
CA LEU A 90 -11.84 -4.79 4.00
C LEU A 90 -10.35 -4.74 4.40
N PRO A 91 -9.44 -5.59 3.86
CA PRO A 91 -8.00 -5.46 4.14
C PRO A 91 -7.41 -4.12 3.69
N CYS A 92 -7.91 -3.54 2.60
CA CYS A 92 -7.42 -2.25 2.11
C CYS A 92 -7.89 -1.09 3.01
N LEU A 93 -9.13 -1.15 3.51
CA LEU A 93 -9.67 -0.19 4.48
C LEU A 93 -8.93 -0.25 5.82
N THR A 94 -8.61 -1.45 6.32
CA THR A 94 -7.86 -1.58 7.57
C THR A 94 -6.44 -1.04 7.43
N LEU A 95 -5.79 -1.27 6.29
CA LEU A 95 -4.49 -0.66 5.97
C LEU A 95 -4.58 0.87 5.90
N LEU A 96 -5.58 1.41 5.20
CA LEU A 96 -5.79 2.85 5.09
C LEU A 96 -6.02 3.50 6.46
N ALA A 97 -6.87 2.91 7.29
CA ALA A 97 -7.10 3.40 8.65
C ALA A 97 -5.82 3.37 9.49
N SER A 98 -5.03 2.29 9.39
CA SER A 98 -3.75 2.16 10.10
C SER A 98 -2.74 3.22 9.66
N LEU A 99 -2.67 3.51 8.36
CA LEU A 99 -1.83 4.57 7.79
C LEU A 99 -2.23 5.95 8.31
N LEU A 100 -3.52 6.25 8.36
CA LEU A 100 -4.03 7.53 8.86
C LEU A 100 -3.72 7.72 10.35
N VAL A 101 -3.90 6.67 11.16
CA VAL A 101 -3.54 6.68 12.59
C VAL A 101 -2.02 6.90 12.76
N ALA A 102 -1.20 6.20 11.99
CA ALA A 102 0.25 6.34 12.04
C ALA A 102 0.72 7.75 11.62
N ALA A 103 0.11 8.33 10.58
CA ALA A 103 0.42 9.67 10.11
C ALA A 103 0.00 10.73 11.13
N TRP A 104 -1.19 10.58 11.72
CA TRP A 104 -1.68 11.44 12.78
C TRP A 104 -0.75 11.43 14.00
N GLU A 105 -0.39 10.25 14.52
CA GLU A 105 0.56 10.16 15.63
C GLU A 105 1.92 10.77 15.31
N GLN A 106 2.38 10.67 14.07
CA GLN A 106 3.66 11.26 13.67
C GLN A 106 3.60 12.79 13.57
N SER A 107 2.46 13.37 13.19
CA SER A 107 2.31 14.83 13.12
C SER A 107 2.28 15.52 14.49
N LEU A 108 2.07 14.76 15.56
CA LEU A 108 2.05 15.25 16.93
C LEU A 108 3.43 15.23 17.61
N ARG A 109 4.48 14.79 16.91
CA ARG A 109 5.86 14.72 17.41
C ARG A 109 6.72 15.80 16.78
#